data_AF-A0A0L0RYD8-F1
#
_entry.id   AF-A0A0L0RYD8-F1
#
_cell.length_a   1.000
_cell.length_b   1.000
_cell.length_c   1.000
_cell.angle_alpha   90.00
_cell.angle_beta   90.00
_cell.angle_gamma   90.00
#
_symmetry.space_group_name_H-M   'P 1'
#
loop_
_entity.id
_entity.type
_entity.pdbx_description
1 polymer ?
#
loop_
_entity_poly.entity_id
_entity_poly.type
_entity_poly.pdbx_seq_one_letter_code
_entity_poly.pdbx_strand_id
1 'polypeptide(L)'
;MNNTAQSTSTPAASSLSTTAPSRGNESSQQSASSPEPASCSSSALVDVEDLARGVSSSPATAPAADGEKKQLYPSVPFYGPCIVRNLKPGETKKWCTCGLSKSQPWCDSSHRGTEFKPLVWKVPETPQTIYDICNCKYTKKPPLCDATHMSCPIDVYKRQKACTGPHTDAIKICSACGWTPGTVLIDL
;
A
#
# COMPACT_ATOMS: atom_id res chain seq x y z
N MET A 1 49.55 -50.71 -23.81
CA MET A 1 50.14 -49.50 -23.20
C MET A 1 49.20 -49.01 -22.10
N ASN A 2 49.73 -48.93 -20.87
CA ASN A 2 49.41 -48.08 -19.70
C ASN A 2 48.08 -47.30 -19.66
N ASN A 3 47.26 -47.47 -18.60
CA ASN A 3 47.21 -46.66 -17.35
C ASN A 3 46.89 -45.18 -17.63
N THR A 4 45.87 -44.54 -17.03
CA THR A 4 45.85 -44.18 -15.60
C THR A 4 44.47 -43.63 -15.19
N ALA A 5 44.12 -43.91 -13.93
CA ALA A 5 42.93 -43.58 -13.19
C ALA A 5 42.59 -42.08 -13.07
N GLN A 6 41.29 -41.80 -12.90
CA GLN A 6 40.76 -40.53 -12.40
C GLN A 6 40.98 -40.42 -10.89
N SER A 7 41.75 -39.42 -10.49
CA SER A 7 42.04 -39.07 -9.10
C SER A 7 40.91 -38.20 -8.54
N THR A 8 40.18 -38.73 -7.56
CA THR A 8 39.30 -37.97 -6.68
C THR A 8 40.15 -37.31 -5.59
N SER A 9 40.14 -35.98 -5.51
CA SER A 9 40.76 -35.24 -4.41
C SER A 9 39.71 -34.40 -3.68
N THR A 10 39.33 -34.87 -2.50
CA THR A 10 38.70 -34.12 -1.41
C THR A 10 39.71 -33.14 -0.81
N PRO A 11 39.34 -31.88 -0.53
CA PRO A 11 40.08 -31.06 0.41
C PRO A 11 39.43 -31.07 1.81
N ALA A 12 40.32 -31.14 2.79
CA ALA A 12 40.08 -31.22 4.22
C ALA A 12 39.39 -29.98 4.80
N ALA A 13 38.54 -30.21 5.80
CA ALA A 13 38.04 -29.17 6.70
C ALA A 13 39.15 -28.79 7.69
N SER A 14 39.68 -27.57 7.56
CA SER A 14 40.57 -26.96 8.54
C SER A 14 39.80 -26.02 9.45
N SER A 15 39.74 -26.42 10.71
CA SER A 15 39.36 -25.64 11.88
C SER A 15 40.29 -24.45 12.10
N LEU A 16 39.73 -23.24 12.22
CA LEU A 16 40.38 -22.10 12.87
C LEU A 16 39.36 -21.29 13.67
N SER A 17 39.51 -21.38 14.99
CA SER A 17 38.94 -20.49 16.00
C SER A 17 39.31 -19.04 15.72
N THR A 18 38.36 -18.12 15.89
CA THR A 18 38.68 -16.70 16.03
C THR A 18 37.95 -16.12 17.23
N THR A 19 38.78 -15.67 18.17
CA THR A 19 38.47 -15.14 19.48
C THR A 19 37.77 -13.79 19.39
N ALA A 20 36.71 -13.60 20.17
CA ALA A 20 36.04 -12.33 20.38
C ALA A 20 36.89 -11.35 21.22
N PRO A 21 36.95 -10.05 20.89
CA PRO A 21 37.51 -9.06 21.79
C PRO A 21 36.46 -8.53 22.79
N SER A 22 36.74 -8.77 24.07
CA SER A 22 36.11 -8.10 25.21
C SER A 22 36.70 -6.71 25.43
N ARG A 23 35.88 -5.66 25.41
CA ARG A 23 36.01 -4.35 26.08
C ARG A 23 34.60 -3.74 26.09
N GLY A 24 34.07 -3.10 27.11
CA GLY A 24 34.52 -2.65 28.41
C GLY A 24 33.27 -1.99 29.02
N ASN A 25 33.12 -2.12 30.33
CA ASN A 25 32.08 -1.48 31.12
C ASN A 25 32.22 0.05 31.10
N GLU A 26 31.11 0.77 30.95
CA GLU A 26 30.90 1.99 31.73
C GLU A 26 29.41 2.29 31.84
N SER A 27 28.90 2.10 33.05
CA SER A 27 27.66 2.67 33.54
C SER A 27 27.78 4.19 33.53
N SER A 28 26.82 4.87 32.93
CA SER A 28 26.44 6.21 33.36
C SER A 28 24.94 6.34 33.14
N GLN A 29 24.22 5.97 34.20
CA GLN A 29 22.85 6.38 34.42
C GLN A 29 22.86 7.89 34.67
N GLN A 30 22.23 8.66 33.79
CA GLN A 30 21.79 10.01 34.12
C GLN A 30 20.28 10.05 34.01
N SER A 31 19.69 9.92 35.19
CA SER A 31 18.34 10.35 35.53
C SER A 31 18.21 11.85 35.23
N ALA A 32 17.41 12.20 34.24
CA ALA A 32 16.90 13.55 34.06
C ALA A 32 15.42 13.55 34.43
N SER A 33 15.14 14.24 35.53
CA SER A 33 13.87 14.39 36.21
C SER A 33 12.82 15.05 35.30
N SER A 34 11.62 14.47 35.29
CA SER A 34 10.41 15.06 34.73
C SER A 34 10.11 16.43 35.34
N PRO A 35 9.81 17.47 34.54
CA PRO A 35 9.09 18.63 35.04
C PRO A 35 7.60 18.30 35.18
N GLU A 36 7.06 18.62 36.35
CA GLU A 36 5.66 18.42 36.73
C GLU A 36 4.67 19.21 35.86
N PRO A 37 3.43 18.70 35.71
CA PRO A 37 2.38 19.37 34.96
C PRO A 37 1.84 20.60 35.70
N ALA A 38 1.76 21.72 34.99
CA ALA A 38 1.10 22.92 35.47
C ALA A 38 -0.40 22.67 35.70
N SER A 39 -0.80 22.87 36.95
CA SER A 39 -2.17 22.98 37.44
C SER A 39 -2.98 24.04 36.66
N CYS A 40 -4.02 23.60 35.97
CA CYS A 40 -5.09 24.46 35.46
C CYS A 40 -6.38 24.08 36.20
N SER A 41 -6.57 24.70 37.37
CA SER A 41 -7.86 24.70 38.06
C SER A 41 -8.72 25.81 37.49
N SER A 42 -9.81 25.48 36.82
CA SER A 42 -11.07 26.23 36.93
C SER A 42 -12.22 25.41 36.36
N SER A 43 -13.11 25.04 37.29
CA SER A 43 -14.40 24.43 37.08
C SER A 43 -15.26 25.29 36.16
N ALA A 44 -15.77 24.68 35.10
CA ALA A 44 -17.03 25.06 34.48
C ALA A 44 -17.66 23.78 33.92
N LEU A 45 -18.63 23.26 34.68
CA LEU A 45 -19.58 22.28 34.18
C LEU A 45 -20.37 22.96 33.07
N VAL A 46 -20.34 22.41 31.86
CA VAL A 46 -21.32 22.72 30.82
C VAL A 46 -22.19 21.50 30.64
N ASP A 47 -23.49 21.71 30.83
CA ASP A 47 -24.54 20.70 30.81
C ASP A 47 -24.57 19.92 29.49
N VAL A 48 -24.73 18.60 29.62
CA VAL A 48 -24.79 17.63 28.54
C VAL A 48 -26.22 17.47 28.03
N GLU A 49 -26.81 18.52 27.45
CA GLU A 49 -28.15 18.38 26.85
C GLU A 49 -28.40 19.45 25.76
N ASP A 50 -27.76 19.33 24.60
CA ASP A 50 -28.34 19.70 23.29
C ASP A 50 -27.43 19.24 22.12
N LEU A 51 -27.24 17.92 21.95
CA LEU A 51 -26.58 17.36 20.76
C LEU A 51 -27.58 16.60 19.87
N ALA A 52 -28.74 17.22 19.66
CA ALA A 52 -29.76 16.70 18.75
C ALA A 52 -30.43 17.83 17.97
N ARG A 53 -29.64 18.66 17.28
CA ARG A 53 -30.15 19.51 16.20
C ARG A 53 -29.06 19.85 15.19
N GLY A 54 -29.32 19.43 13.96
CA GLY A 54 -28.33 19.36 12.89
C GLY A 54 -27.75 20.69 12.47
N VAL A 55 -26.51 20.60 11.97
CA VAL A 55 -26.03 21.51 10.94
C VAL A 55 -25.51 20.66 9.79
N SER A 56 -26.30 20.67 8.73
CA SER A 56 -25.90 20.25 7.38
C SER A 56 -24.82 21.21 6.88
N SER A 57 -23.56 20.78 6.90
CA SER A 57 -22.48 21.47 6.21
C SER A 57 -22.22 20.80 4.85
N SER A 58 -23.05 21.18 3.87
CA SER A 58 -22.71 21.01 2.45
C SER A 58 -21.53 21.92 2.09
N PRO A 59 -20.46 21.43 1.44
CA PRO A 59 -19.53 22.31 0.78
C PRO A 59 -20.12 22.81 -0.54
N ALA A 60 -20.03 24.12 -0.75
CA ALA A 60 -20.31 24.75 -2.04
C ALA A 60 -19.32 24.25 -3.09
N THR A 61 -19.82 23.63 -4.15
CA THR A 61 -19.09 23.42 -5.40
C THR A 61 -20.07 23.65 -6.55
N ALA A 62 -19.60 24.38 -7.56
CA ALA A 62 -20.34 24.74 -8.77
C ALA A 62 -21.04 23.53 -9.43
N PRO A 63 -22.16 23.74 -10.17
CA PRO A 63 -22.90 22.66 -10.80
C PRO A 63 -22.08 22.08 -11.94
N ALA A 64 -21.44 20.93 -11.69
CA ALA A 64 -20.91 20.08 -12.73
C ALA A 64 -22.02 19.08 -13.10
N ALA A 65 -22.61 19.27 -14.29
CA ALA A 65 -23.65 18.44 -14.89
C ALA A 65 -23.66 16.98 -14.40
N ASP A 66 -24.75 16.62 -13.73
CA ASP A 66 -24.89 15.45 -12.87
C ASP A 66 -25.14 14.19 -13.71
N GLY A 67 -24.11 13.75 -14.43
CA GLY A 67 -24.01 12.35 -14.83
C GLY A 67 -23.49 11.57 -13.62
N GLU A 68 -24.35 10.82 -12.93
CA GLU A 68 -23.97 9.97 -11.81
C GLU A 68 -22.89 8.97 -12.26
N LYS A 69 -21.62 9.24 -11.93
CA LYS A 69 -20.50 8.40 -12.37
C LYS A 69 -20.53 7.11 -11.55
N LYS A 70 -20.87 6.00 -12.21
CA LYS A 70 -20.80 4.64 -11.67
C LYS A 70 -19.45 4.41 -10.98
N GLN A 71 -19.48 4.11 -9.68
CA GLN A 71 -18.29 3.80 -8.90
C GLN A 71 -17.74 2.43 -9.28
N LEU A 72 -16.47 2.38 -9.71
CA LEU A 72 -15.76 1.15 -10.08
C LEU A 72 -14.79 0.74 -8.97
N TYR A 73 -14.72 -0.56 -8.67
CA TYR A 73 -13.84 -1.11 -7.65
C TYR A 73 -12.72 -1.94 -8.26
N PRO A 74 -11.44 -1.52 -8.13
CA PRO A 74 -10.31 -2.24 -8.69
C PRO A 74 -9.95 -3.46 -7.85
N SER A 75 -9.22 -4.40 -8.46
CA SER A 75 -8.61 -5.50 -7.72
C SER A 75 -7.40 -4.99 -6.93
N VAL A 76 -7.11 -5.66 -5.81
CA VAL A 76 -5.96 -5.35 -4.97
C VAL A 76 -4.86 -6.37 -5.25
N PRO A 77 -3.83 -6.03 -6.03
CA PRO A 77 -2.70 -6.93 -6.23
C PRO A 77 -1.82 -7.06 -4.98
N PHE A 78 -1.69 -6.02 -4.16
CA PHE A 78 -0.96 -6.07 -2.89
C PHE A 78 -1.41 -4.95 -1.93
N TYR A 79 -1.57 -5.28 -0.64
CA TYR A 79 -1.90 -4.32 0.42
C TYR A 79 -0.65 -3.60 0.97
N GLY A 80 0.06 -2.92 0.08
CA GLY A 80 1.23 -2.11 0.41
C GLY A 80 1.65 -1.22 -0.76
N PRO A 81 2.64 -0.33 -0.58
CA PRO A 81 3.21 0.43 -1.68
C PRO A 81 4.14 -0.42 -2.56
N CYS A 82 4.30 -0.01 -3.81
CA CYS A 82 5.45 -0.38 -4.64
C CYS A 82 6.53 0.68 -4.47
N ILE A 83 7.71 0.28 -3.99
CA ILE A 83 8.87 1.15 -3.89
C ILE A 83 9.52 1.26 -5.26
N VAL A 84 9.40 2.42 -5.92
CA VAL A 84 10.01 2.67 -7.23
C VAL A 84 11.21 3.61 -7.07
N ARG A 85 12.34 3.25 -7.66
CA ARG A 85 13.58 4.04 -7.59
C ARG A 85 13.90 4.71 -8.91
N ASN A 86 14.63 5.82 -8.84
CA ASN A 86 15.31 6.45 -9.97
C ASN A 86 14.37 6.82 -11.14
N LEU A 87 13.17 7.33 -10.84
CA LEU A 87 12.31 7.89 -11.88
C LEU A 87 12.91 9.19 -12.40
N LYS A 88 12.86 9.38 -13.73
CA LYS A 88 13.37 10.59 -14.35
C LYS A 88 12.39 11.74 -14.12
N PRO A 89 12.83 12.90 -13.61
CA PRO A 89 11.98 14.09 -13.52
C PRO A 89 11.34 14.43 -14.86
N GLY A 90 10.06 14.81 -14.83
CA GLY A 90 9.28 15.15 -16.02
C GLY A 90 8.85 13.95 -16.89
N GLU A 91 9.31 12.73 -16.60
CA GLU A 91 8.89 11.53 -17.31
C GLU A 91 7.39 11.28 -17.13
N THR A 92 6.73 10.82 -18.20
CA THR A 92 5.33 10.40 -18.13
C THR A 92 5.23 8.91 -17.86
N LYS A 93 4.54 8.53 -16.78
CA LYS A 93 4.19 7.14 -16.45
C LYS A 93 2.69 6.93 -16.55
N LYS A 94 2.30 5.66 -16.75
CA LYS A 94 0.89 5.23 -16.73
C LYS A 94 0.69 4.32 -15.53
N TRP A 95 0.06 4.82 -14.48
CA TRP A 95 -0.25 4.04 -13.29
C TRP A 95 -1.43 3.09 -13.56
N CYS A 96 -1.29 1.85 -13.10
CA CYS A 96 -2.35 0.85 -13.19
C CYS A 96 -3.48 1.23 -12.22
N THR A 97 -4.69 1.41 -12.72
CA THR A 97 -5.88 1.70 -11.90
C THR A 97 -6.73 0.46 -11.64
N CYS A 98 -6.64 -0.58 -12.47
CA CYS A 98 -7.51 -1.77 -12.39
C CYS A 98 -7.02 -2.86 -11.43
N GLY A 99 -5.72 -2.87 -11.09
CA GLY A 99 -5.09 -3.95 -10.31
C GLY A 99 -4.63 -5.17 -11.12
N LEU A 100 -5.02 -5.30 -12.39
CA LEU A 100 -4.74 -6.48 -13.23
C LEU A 100 -3.33 -6.53 -13.86
N SER A 101 -2.55 -5.45 -13.76
CA SER A 101 -1.22 -5.41 -14.40
C SER A 101 -0.26 -6.41 -13.78
N LYS A 102 0.52 -7.09 -14.62
CA LYS A 102 1.63 -7.96 -14.22
C LYS A 102 2.92 -7.18 -13.97
N SER A 103 2.98 -5.91 -14.38
CA SER A 103 4.12 -5.00 -14.17
C SER A 103 3.78 -3.87 -13.19
N GLN A 104 3.13 -4.22 -12.07
CA GLN A 104 2.81 -3.25 -11.02
C GLN A 104 4.03 -2.41 -10.62
N PRO A 105 3.86 -1.10 -10.36
CA PRO A 105 2.59 -0.37 -10.30
C PRO A 105 2.12 0.19 -11.66
N TRP A 106 2.83 -0.13 -12.74
CA TRP A 106 2.61 0.46 -14.06
C TRP A 106 1.60 -0.32 -14.88
N CYS A 107 0.97 0.36 -15.82
CA CYS A 107 0.01 -0.24 -16.74
C CYS A 107 0.71 -1.03 -17.85
N ASP A 108 0.35 -2.31 -18.00
CA ASP A 108 0.78 -3.22 -19.07
C ASP A 108 -0.29 -3.46 -20.15
N SER A 109 -1.41 -2.74 -20.09
CA SER A 109 -2.62 -2.94 -20.92
C SER A 109 -3.54 -4.09 -20.52
N SER A 110 -3.34 -4.76 -19.38
CA SER A 110 -4.24 -5.83 -18.89
C SER A 110 -5.67 -5.34 -18.63
N HIS A 111 -5.87 -4.03 -18.46
CA HIS A 111 -7.19 -3.38 -18.33
C HIS A 111 -8.07 -3.43 -19.60
N ARG A 112 -7.52 -3.77 -20.77
CA ARG A 112 -8.30 -3.81 -22.03
C ARG A 112 -9.50 -4.77 -21.89
N GLY A 113 -10.68 -4.31 -22.28
CA GLY A 113 -11.93 -5.04 -22.10
C GLY A 113 -12.59 -4.87 -20.73
N THR A 114 -12.10 -3.92 -19.91
CA THR A 114 -12.74 -3.50 -18.65
C THR A 114 -13.12 -2.02 -18.73
N GLU A 115 -13.86 -1.52 -17.73
CA GLU A 115 -14.22 -0.10 -17.61
C GLU A 115 -13.05 0.78 -17.12
N PHE A 116 -11.93 0.18 -16.69
CA PHE A 116 -10.79 0.91 -16.15
C PHE A 116 -9.88 1.50 -17.23
N LYS A 117 -9.41 2.72 -16.98
CA LYS A 117 -8.38 3.40 -17.79
C LYS A 117 -7.19 3.75 -16.90
N PRO A 118 -5.94 3.58 -17.38
CA PRO A 118 -4.76 3.92 -16.61
C PRO A 118 -4.68 5.43 -16.37
N LEU A 119 -4.11 5.82 -15.24
CA LEU A 119 -3.88 7.23 -14.92
C LEU A 119 -2.52 7.67 -15.47
N VAL A 120 -2.51 8.72 -16.28
CA VAL A 120 -1.29 9.35 -16.76
C VAL A 120 -0.75 10.25 -15.64
N TRP A 121 0.48 10.00 -15.22
CA TRP A 121 1.15 10.77 -14.18
C TRP A 121 2.48 11.29 -14.70
N LYS A 122 2.72 12.59 -14.52
CA LYS A 122 4.01 13.21 -14.78
C LYS A 122 4.83 13.18 -13.49
N VAL A 123 6.02 12.58 -13.55
CA VAL A 123 6.96 12.57 -12.42
C VAL A 123 7.31 14.03 -12.06
N PRO A 124 7.26 14.42 -10.77
CA PRO A 124 7.64 15.76 -10.34
C PRO A 124 9.02 16.17 -10.86
N GLU A 125 9.17 17.44 -11.19
CA GLU A 125 10.45 17.99 -11.67
C GLU A 125 11.54 17.96 -10.57
N THR A 126 11.12 17.99 -9.29
CA THR A 126 12.02 17.80 -8.16
C THR A 126 12.43 16.33 -8.07
N PRO A 127 13.72 16.00 -8.24
CA PRO A 127 14.20 14.63 -8.22
C PRO A 127 14.03 14.01 -6.83
N GLN A 128 13.59 12.75 -6.80
CA GLN A 128 13.57 11.93 -5.60
C GLN A 128 14.12 10.55 -5.92
N THR A 129 14.90 9.98 -5.01
CA THR A 129 15.49 8.65 -5.18
C THR A 129 14.44 7.54 -5.11
N ILE A 130 13.40 7.74 -4.30
CA ILE A 130 12.37 6.73 -3.99
C ILE A 130 10.99 7.37 -4.11
N TYR A 131 10.05 6.65 -4.73
CA TYR A 131 8.62 6.96 -4.74
C TYR A 131 7.83 5.77 -4.23
N ASP A 132 6.95 6.02 -3.26
CA ASP A 132 5.98 5.02 -2.80
C ASP A 132 4.73 5.12 -3.66
N ILE A 133 4.60 4.22 -4.63
CA ILE A 133 3.46 4.19 -5.54
C ILE A 133 2.40 3.24 -4.99
N CYS A 134 1.14 3.65 -5.00
CA CYS A 134 0.04 2.86 -4.47
C CYS A 134 -0.11 1.53 -5.23
N ASN A 135 -0.05 0.40 -4.50
CA ASN A 135 -0.37 -0.91 -5.08
C ASN A 135 -1.78 -1.42 -4.74
N CYS A 136 -2.41 -0.93 -3.65
CA CYS A 136 -3.76 -1.36 -3.29
C CYS A 136 -4.87 -0.78 -4.18
N LYS A 137 -4.59 0.31 -4.90
CA LYS A 137 -5.52 1.03 -5.82
C LYS A 137 -6.62 1.85 -5.14
N TYR A 138 -6.59 2.01 -3.81
CA TYR A 138 -7.55 2.80 -3.03
C TYR A 138 -7.00 4.14 -2.51
N THR A 139 -5.82 4.57 -2.95
CA THR A 139 -5.24 5.87 -2.55
C THR A 139 -6.16 7.04 -2.93
N LYS A 140 -6.26 8.02 -2.04
CA LYS A 140 -6.92 9.32 -2.28
C LYS A 140 -5.99 10.32 -2.96
N LYS A 141 -4.71 9.97 -3.15
CA LYS A 141 -3.67 10.81 -3.77
C LYS A 141 -2.95 10.08 -4.90
N PRO A 142 -3.67 9.62 -5.94
CA PRO A 142 -3.06 8.81 -6.98
C PRO A 142 -1.97 9.58 -7.76
N PRO A 143 -0.87 8.90 -8.14
CA PRO A 143 -0.60 7.48 -7.95
C PRO A 143 0.13 7.14 -6.63
N LEU A 144 0.37 8.12 -5.76
CA LEU A 144 1.19 7.96 -4.56
C LEU A 144 0.47 7.19 -3.46
N CYS A 145 1.24 6.49 -2.62
CA CYS A 145 0.72 5.83 -1.43
C CYS A 145 0.33 6.88 -0.38
N ASP A 146 -0.82 6.68 0.27
CA ASP A 146 -1.33 7.50 1.36
C ASP A 146 -1.72 6.67 2.60
N ALA A 147 -1.15 5.47 2.71
CA ALA A 147 -1.44 4.48 3.76
C ALA A 147 -2.88 3.93 3.78
N THR A 148 -3.74 4.21 2.79
CA THR A 148 -5.10 3.61 2.71
C THR A 148 -5.08 2.08 2.69
N HIS A 149 -3.97 1.46 2.27
CA HIS A 149 -3.77 0.01 2.31
C HIS A 149 -3.83 -0.61 3.72
N MET A 150 -3.72 0.20 4.78
CA MET A 150 -3.84 -0.29 6.16
C MET A 150 -5.29 -0.60 6.55
N SER A 151 -6.26 0.12 6.00
CA SER A 151 -7.69 -0.03 6.34
C SER A 151 -8.52 -0.63 5.21
N CYS A 152 -8.13 -0.44 3.94
CA CYS A 152 -8.90 -0.94 2.81
C CYS A 152 -9.07 -2.46 2.70
N PRO A 153 -8.23 -3.36 3.30
CA PRO A 153 -8.50 -4.80 3.26
C PRO A 153 -9.89 -5.17 3.80
N ILE A 154 -10.31 -4.54 4.90
CA ILE A 154 -11.62 -4.81 5.52
C ILE A 154 -12.76 -4.34 4.61
N ASP A 155 -12.62 -3.17 3.99
CA ASP A 155 -13.63 -2.64 3.06
C ASP A 155 -13.73 -3.49 1.78
N VAL A 156 -12.61 -3.98 1.28
CA VAL A 156 -12.56 -4.89 0.13
C VAL A 156 -13.24 -6.22 0.47
N TYR A 157 -12.89 -6.82 1.62
CA TYR A 157 -13.51 -8.07 2.09
C TYR A 157 -15.03 -7.93 2.22
N LYS A 158 -15.51 -6.90 2.94
CA LYS A 158 -16.95 -6.65 3.13
C LYS A 158 -17.69 -6.52 1.80
N ARG A 159 -17.11 -5.76 0.86
CA ARG A 159 -17.71 -5.54 -0.46
C ARG A 159 -17.71 -6.79 -1.32
N GLN A 160 -16.62 -7.57 -1.34
CA GLN A 160 -16.57 -8.82 -2.10
C GLN A 160 -17.54 -9.86 -1.53
N LYS A 161 -17.66 -9.96 -0.19
CA LYS A 161 -18.62 -10.83 0.49
C LYS A 161 -20.09 -10.45 0.21
N ALA A 162 -20.38 -9.15 0.13
CA ALA A 162 -21.72 -8.65 -0.18
C ALA A 162 -22.06 -8.64 -1.68
N CYS A 163 -21.11 -8.95 -2.55
CA CYS A 163 -21.30 -8.85 -3.99
C CYS A 163 -22.09 -10.04 -4.53
N THR A 164 -23.19 -9.74 -5.23
CA THR A 164 -24.07 -10.72 -5.88
C THR A 164 -23.79 -10.88 -7.38
N GLY A 165 -22.75 -10.22 -7.90
CA GLY A 165 -22.35 -10.30 -9.30
C GLY A 165 -21.74 -11.66 -9.69
N PRO A 166 -21.65 -11.95 -10.99
CA PRO A 166 -21.05 -13.21 -11.46
C PRO A 166 -19.55 -13.22 -11.17
N HIS A 167 -19.08 -14.18 -10.36
CA HIS A 167 -17.66 -14.42 -10.08
C HIS A 167 -17.24 -15.74 -10.74
N THR A 168 -16.98 -15.68 -12.04
CA THR A 168 -16.57 -16.84 -12.84
C THR A 168 -15.24 -16.55 -13.54
N ASP A 169 -14.54 -17.59 -13.96
CA ASP A 169 -13.27 -17.44 -14.68
C ASP A 169 -13.42 -16.78 -16.07
N ALA A 170 -14.66 -16.60 -16.55
CA ALA A 170 -14.94 -15.90 -17.80
C ALA A 170 -14.78 -14.37 -17.69
N ILE A 171 -14.84 -13.79 -16.49
CA ILE A 171 -14.68 -12.34 -16.30
C ILE A 171 -13.27 -11.97 -15.85
N LYS A 172 -12.72 -10.86 -16.34
CA LYS A 172 -11.40 -10.37 -15.89
C LYS A 172 -11.44 -9.79 -14.48
N ILE A 173 -12.48 -9.03 -14.19
CA ILE A 173 -12.70 -8.34 -12.92
C ILE A 173 -14.20 -8.04 -12.77
N CYS A 174 -14.73 -8.24 -11.57
CA CYS A 174 -16.05 -7.73 -11.21
C CYS A 174 -15.90 -6.26 -10.81
N SER A 175 -16.29 -5.31 -11.68
CA SER A 175 -16.13 -3.88 -11.40
C SER A 175 -16.99 -3.38 -10.23
N ALA A 176 -17.95 -4.18 -9.76
CA ALA A 176 -18.78 -3.89 -8.58
C ALA A 176 -18.09 -4.21 -7.24
N CYS A 177 -17.07 -5.08 -7.22
CA CYS A 177 -16.42 -5.47 -5.95
C CYS A 177 -14.89 -5.59 -6.01
N GLY A 178 -14.31 -5.68 -7.20
CA GLY A 178 -12.88 -5.88 -7.43
C GLY A 178 -12.43 -7.35 -7.42
N TRP A 179 -13.35 -8.32 -7.40
CA TRP A 179 -13.02 -9.75 -7.48
C TRP A 179 -12.40 -10.09 -8.84
N THR A 180 -11.41 -10.98 -8.85
CA THR A 180 -10.76 -11.50 -10.05
C THR A 180 -10.60 -13.02 -9.97
N PRO A 181 -10.57 -13.74 -11.11
CA PRO A 181 -10.29 -15.17 -11.12
C PRO A 181 -9.00 -15.51 -10.38
N GLY A 182 -9.03 -16.58 -9.58
CA GLY A 182 -7.90 -17.01 -8.76
C GLY A 182 -7.70 -16.23 -7.45
N THR A 183 -8.51 -15.21 -7.16
CA THR A 183 -8.54 -14.59 -5.82
C THR A 183 -9.35 -15.45 -4.87
N VAL A 184 -8.68 -16.08 -3.90
CA VAL A 184 -9.33 -16.78 -2.79
C VAL A 184 -9.70 -15.74 -1.73
N LEU A 185 -10.99 -15.65 -1.39
CA LEU A 185 -11.42 -14.92 -0.20
C LEU A 185 -10.89 -15.68 1.01
N ILE A 186 -9.98 -15.06 1.77
CA ILE A 186 -9.60 -15.58 3.08
C ILE A 186 -10.79 -15.29 3.98
N ASP A 187 -11.43 -16.33 4.51
CA ASP A 187 -12.40 -16.19 5.59
C ASP A 187 -11.63 -15.76 6.84
N LEU A 188 -11.71 -14.46 7.15
CA LEU A 188 -11.12 -13.82 8.33
C LEU A 188 -11.93 -14.13 9.60
#